data_AF-A0A7W5ZIZ9-F1
#
_entry.id   AF-A0A7W5ZIZ9-F1
#
_cell.length_a   1.000
_cell.length_b   1.000
_cell.length_c   1.000
_cell.angle_alpha   90.00
_cell.angle_beta   90.00
_cell.angle_gamma   90.00
#
_symmetry.space_group_name_H-M   'P 1'
#
loop_
_entity.id
_entity.type
_entity.pdbx_description
1 polymer ?
#
loop_
_entity_poly.entity_id
_entity_poly.type
_entity_poly.pdbx_seq_one_letter_code
_entity_poly.pdbx_strand_id
1 'polypeptide(L)'
;MKNLFQPIVSNQPEPGHHARSVLTIEEFIRLLKEEEDYWAPEQNNTKQMITRLRKIFYDQWGWNSELIRGAAAIESRFETALHDSPVNHGKEVVRYKKLVYMPVYRVVTYTDHDKIFGDTRAGKVPFIYEADHQDVMLPEGHFCDVAHTLAGLDAINYKQVVSPLPSFLSFLTPFVPHVDSNVDVVTWLGDIASSSADFLFDYLKNNGKSVNGNDAQEVINVDASASDMLGDMDAYVIAHHYEIGSSNGMRCTELLTDYYLGDNGYRARRFSTFCSVMGLEKWNGREFANEKQWLAYYRKQLRDSTSFVTYSVNEKTLSGVLLPLKIWFHWYDDALKLDLLLTIFLNALKHNLTLEK
;
A
#
# COMPACT_ATOMS: atom_id res chain seq x y z
N MET A 1 -1.56 16.67 20.46
CA MET A 1 -1.94 16.10 19.15
C MET A 1 -3.25 16.69 18.61
N LYS A 2 -3.60 17.97 18.83
CA LYS A 2 -4.89 18.53 18.37
C LYS A 2 -4.92 18.97 16.90
N ASN A 3 -3.83 18.78 16.16
CA ASN A 3 -3.63 19.32 14.80
C ASN A 3 -3.13 18.26 13.80
N LEU A 4 -3.30 16.96 14.10
CA LEU A 4 -2.93 15.92 13.14
C LEU A 4 -3.95 15.88 11.99
N PHE A 5 -3.48 15.58 10.79
CA PHE A 5 -4.32 15.37 9.62
C PHE A 5 -3.75 14.26 8.74
N GLN A 6 -4.62 13.63 7.95
CA GLN A 6 -4.21 12.64 6.96
C GLN A 6 -4.06 13.34 5.61
N PRO A 7 -2.86 13.38 5.02
CA PRO A 7 -2.71 13.82 3.63
C PRO A 7 -3.36 12.80 2.69
N ILE A 8 -3.98 13.28 1.61
CA ILE A 8 -4.60 12.45 0.55
C ILE A 8 -4.17 12.91 -0.85
N VAL A 9 -3.86 14.20 -1.00
CA VAL A 9 -3.38 14.80 -2.25
C VAL A 9 -2.26 15.77 -1.93
N SER A 10 -1.22 15.77 -2.76
CA SER A 10 -0.07 16.66 -2.62
C SER A 10 0.37 17.16 -3.99
N ASN A 11 0.83 18.41 -4.03
CA ASN A 11 1.50 19.02 -5.19
C ASN A 11 3.03 19.03 -5.02
N GLN A 12 3.52 18.24 -4.07
CA GLN A 12 4.93 18.01 -3.80
C GLN A 12 5.15 16.49 -3.77
N PRO A 13 6.32 16.01 -4.22
CA PRO A 13 6.65 14.61 -4.14
C PRO A 13 6.75 14.15 -2.68
N GLU A 14 6.77 12.83 -2.48
CA GLU A 14 6.87 12.25 -1.15
C GLU A 14 8.13 12.70 -0.40
N PRO A 15 8.07 12.73 0.95
CA PRO A 15 9.25 13.02 1.76
C PRO A 15 10.42 12.11 1.40
N GLY A 16 11.54 12.70 0.95
CA GLY A 16 12.73 11.95 0.53
C GLY A 16 12.90 11.84 -0.99
N HIS A 17 11.86 12.13 -1.79
CA HIS A 17 11.94 12.13 -3.24
C HIS A 17 12.38 13.50 -3.78
N HIS A 18 13.23 13.49 -4.81
CA HIS A 18 13.68 14.71 -5.47
C HIS A 18 12.79 15.02 -6.67
N ALA A 19 12.15 16.19 -6.70
CA ALA A 19 11.25 16.62 -7.77
C ALA A 19 11.86 16.54 -9.20
N ARG A 20 13.20 16.66 -9.33
CA ARG A 20 13.91 16.53 -10.61
C ARG A 20 14.00 15.10 -11.15
N SER A 21 13.72 14.12 -10.30
CA SER A 21 13.81 12.69 -10.60
C SER A 21 12.43 12.06 -10.78
N VAL A 22 11.35 12.83 -10.56
CA VAL A 22 9.99 12.33 -10.69
C VAL A 22 9.58 12.30 -12.15
N LEU A 23 9.04 11.15 -12.57
CA LEU A 23 8.49 10.96 -13.91
C LEU A 23 7.08 11.55 -14.01
N THR A 24 6.70 11.95 -15.22
CA THR A 24 5.28 12.10 -15.54
C THR A 24 4.61 10.73 -15.62
N ILE A 25 3.30 10.67 -15.41
CA ILE A 25 2.53 9.43 -15.58
C ILE A 25 2.70 8.82 -17.00
N GLU A 26 2.85 9.66 -18.04
CA GLU A 26 3.08 9.20 -19.42
C GLU A 26 4.43 8.49 -19.59
N GLU A 27 5.49 9.01 -18.96
CA GLU A 27 6.81 8.39 -18.97
C GLU A 27 6.79 7.08 -18.20
N PHE A 28 6.16 7.05 -17.02
CA PHE A 28 6.05 5.84 -16.22
C PHE A 28 5.25 4.73 -16.91
N ILE A 29 4.09 5.05 -17.50
CA ILE A 29 3.29 4.08 -18.28
C ILE A 29 4.11 3.50 -19.45
N ARG A 30 4.98 4.30 -20.06
CA ARG A 30 5.87 3.83 -21.14
C ARG A 30 6.87 2.78 -20.63
N LEU A 31 7.42 2.98 -19.43
CA LEU A 31 8.28 1.99 -18.78
C LEU A 31 7.51 0.71 -18.44
N LEU A 32 6.29 0.82 -17.90
CA LEU A 32 5.43 -0.35 -17.67
C LEU A 32 5.12 -1.10 -18.97
N LYS A 33 4.98 -0.38 -20.09
CA LYS A 33 4.69 -0.97 -21.40
C LYS A 33 5.84 -1.86 -21.86
N GLU A 34 7.09 -1.45 -21.62
CA GLU A 34 8.28 -2.26 -21.93
C GLU A 34 8.27 -3.59 -21.15
N GLU A 35 7.85 -3.56 -19.88
CA GLU A 35 7.75 -4.77 -19.06
C GLU A 35 6.56 -5.65 -19.45
N GLU A 36 5.46 -5.06 -19.89
CA GLU A 36 4.32 -5.80 -20.43
C GLU A 36 4.62 -6.44 -21.80
N ASP A 37 5.35 -5.74 -22.69
CA ASP A 37 5.77 -6.22 -24.01
C ASP A 37 6.73 -7.42 -23.91
N TYR A 38 7.51 -7.53 -22.83
CA TYR A 38 8.30 -8.73 -22.54
C TYR A 38 7.44 -10.01 -22.47
N TRP A 39 6.17 -9.87 -22.06
CA TRP A 39 5.19 -10.95 -21.96
C TRP A 39 4.21 -10.99 -23.13
N ALA A 40 4.67 -10.73 -24.37
CA ALA A 40 3.81 -10.57 -25.55
C ALA A 40 2.65 -11.60 -25.71
N PRO A 41 2.81 -12.92 -25.48
CA PRO A 41 1.70 -13.87 -25.58
C PRO A 41 0.62 -13.72 -24.50
N GLU A 42 0.95 -13.09 -23.38
CA GLU A 42 0.12 -12.95 -22.17
C GLU A 42 -0.17 -11.48 -21.83
N GLN A 43 0.24 -10.51 -22.66
CA GLN A 43 0.11 -9.08 -22.37
C GLN A 43 -1.36 -8.61 -22.22
N ASN A 44 -2.31 -9.37 -22.77
CA ASN A 44 -3.76 -9.14 -22.60
C ASN A 44 -4.35 -9.92 -21.42
N ASN A 45 -3.57 -10.71 -20.69
CA ASN A 45 -3.99 -11.28 -19.42
C ASN A 45 -3.86 -10.20 -18.33
N THR A 46 -4.82 -9.28 -18.30
CA THR A 46 -4.85 -8.10 -17.41
C THR A 46 -4.56 -8.50 -15.97
N LYS A 47 -5.20 -9.58 -15.49
CA LYS A 47 -5.02 -10.08 -14.12
C LYS A 47 -3.58 -10.49 -13.82
N GLN A 48 -2.96 -11.29 -14.69
CA GLN A 48 -1.56 -11.71 -14.50
C GLN A 48 -0.60 -10.55 -14.64
N MET A 49 -0.88 -9.61 -15.55
CA MET A 49 0.02 -8.50 -15.84
C MET A 49 0.05 -7.49 -14.69
N ILE A 50 -1.09 -7.21 -14.06
CA ILE A 50 -1.15 -6.44 -12.80
C ILE A 50 -0.21 -7.07 -11.75
N THR A 51 -0.27 -8.39 -11.54
CA THR A 51 0.63 -9.07 -10.60
C THR A 51 2.10 -8.87 -10.97
N ARG A 52 2.47 -9.08 -12.24
CA ARG A 52 3.87 -8.98 -12.70
C ARG A 52 4.42 -7.57 -12.54
N LEU A 53 3.63 -6.56 -12.89
CA LEU A 53 4.01 -5.15 -12.74
C LEU A 53 4.11 -4.75 -11.26
N ARG A 54 3.17 -5.16 -10.40
CA ARG A 54 3.28 -4.94 -8.95
C ARG A 54 4.57 -5.55 -8.38
N LYS A 55 4.97 -6.75 -8.82
CA LYS A 55 6.16 -7.44 -8.31
C LYS A 55 7.48 -6.69 -8.60
N ILE A 56 7.49 -5.72 -9.51
CA ILE A 56 8.63 -4.81 -9.68
C ILE A 56 8.90 -4.04 -8.38
N PHE A 57 7.84 -3.70 -7.63
CA PHE A 57 7.91 -2.80 -6.48
C PHE A 57 7.59 -3.49 -5.16
N TYR A 58 6.79 -4.57 -5.15
CA TYR A 58 6.30 -5.20 -3.91
C TYR A 58 6.49 -6.73 -3.87
N ASP A 59 7.60 -7.26 -4.38
CA ASP A 59 7.87 -8.71 -4.38
C ASP A 59 8.72 -9.19 -3.19
N GLN A 60 8.27 -8.92 -1.96
CA GLN A 60 8.97 -9.34 -0.74
C GLN A 60 8.18 -10.36 0.11
N TRP A 61 8.90 -11.05 1.00
CA TRP A 61 8.32 -11.97 1.99
C TRP A 61 7.20 -11.26 2.78
N GLY A 62 6.00 -11.83 2.81
CA GLY A 62 4.78 -11.19 3.33
C GLY A 62 3.77 -10.83 2.24
N TRP A 63 4.20 -10.19 1.16
CA TRP A 63 3.28 -9.76 0.09
C TRP A 63 2.68 -10.94 -0.66
N ASN A 64 3.51 -11.85 -1.16
CA ASN A 64 3.02 -13.03 -1.87
C ASN A 64 2.63 -14.19 -0.94
N SER A 65 3.20 -14.26 0.27
CA SER A 65 2.97 -15.38 1.18
C SER A 65 1.82 -15.15 2.17
N GLU A 66 1.54 -13.89 2.50
CA GLU A 66 0.52 -13.53 3.50
C GLU A 66 -0.60 -12.66 2.93
N LEU A 67 -0.27 -11.60 2.20
CA LEU A 67 -1.24 -10.57 1.77
C LEU A 67 -1.98 -10.94 0.47
N ILE A 68 -1.29 -11.52 -0.52
CA ILE A 68 -1.83 -11.84 -1.85
C ILE A 68 -1.42 -13.27 -2.26
N ARG A 69 -1.85 -14.26 -1.47
CA ARG A 69 -1.42 -15.68 -1.62
C ARG A 69 -1.71 -16.26 -3.00
N GLY A 70 -2.84 -15.87 -3.60
CA GLY A 70 -3.25 -16.34 -4.92
C GLY A 70 -2.31 -15.93 -6.07
N ALA A 71 -1.49 -14.88 -5.86
CA ALA A 71 -0.54 -14.36 -6.84
C ALA A 71 0.87 -14.96 -6.71
N ALA A 72 1.12 -15.79 -5.68
CA ALA A 72 2.47 -16.24 -5.32
C ALA A 72 3.18 -16.97 -6.46
N ALA A 73 2.47 -17.85 -7.17
CA ALA A 73 3.03 -18.69 -8.23
C ALA A 73 3.22 -17.95 -9.58
N ILE A 74 2.78 -16.71 -9.70
CA ILE A 74 2.95 -15.94 -10.94
C ILE A 74 4.41 -15.56 -11.07
N GLU A 75 5.05 -16.02 -12.14
CA GLU A 75 6.46 -15.75 -12.44
C GLU A 75 6.70 -14.24 -12.59
N SER A 76 7.78 -13.78 -11.96
CA SER A 76 8.39 -12.47 -12.18
C SER A 76 9.71 -12.64 -12.91
N ARG A 77 10.06 -11.65 -13.72
CA ARG A 77 11.38 -11.54 -14.35
C ARG A 77 12.44 -11.01 -13.37
N PHE A 78 12.00 -10.50 -12.22
CA PHE A 78 12.82 -9.89 -11.21
C PHE A 78 12.95 -10.81 -9.99
N GLU A 79 14.05 -10.64 -9.28
CA GLU A 79 14.26 -11.17 -7.93
C GLU A 79 14.42 -10.00 -6.95
N THR A 80 14.01 -10.26 -5.70
CA THR A 80 14.13 -9.30 -4.62
C THR A 80 15.11 -9.81 -3.58
N ALA A 81 16.10 -8.99 -3.23
CA ALA A 81 17.06 -9.26 -2.18
C ALA A 81 16.90 -8.25 -1.04
N LEU A 82 17.14 -8.71 0.20
CA LEU A 82 17.23 -7.85 1.39
C LEU A 82 18.68 -7.80 1.86
N HIS A 83 19.16 -6.59 2.14
CA HIS A 83 20.52 -6.33 2.62
C HIS A 83 20.47 -5.65 3.99
N ASP A 84 21.34 -6.07 4.90
CA ASP A 84 21.47 -5.46 6.24
C ASP A 84 22.21 -4.10 6.22
N SER A 85 22.61 -3.63 5.04
CA SER A 85 23.36 -2.38 4.85
C SER A 85 22.91 -1.66 3.58
N PRO A 86 23.06 -0.32 3.51
CA PRO A 86 22.70 0.43 2.32
C PRO A 86 23.37 -0.12 1.07
N VAL A 87 22.60 -0.26 0.01
CA VAL A 87 23.03 -0.74 -1.30
C VAL A 87 22.49 0.20 -2.37
N ASN A 88 23.18 0.28 -3.51
CA ASN A 88 22.78 1.19 -4.56
C ASN A 88 21.36 0.88 -5.07
N HIS A 89 20.51 1.90 -5.18
CA HIS A 89 19.07 1.79 -5.47
C HIS A 89 18.28 0.91 -4.48
N GLY A 90 18.84 0.61 -3.31
CA GLY A 90 18.12 -0.09 -2.24
C GLY A 90 17.11 0.80 -1.56
N LYS A 91 15.88 0.31 -1.42
CA LYS A 91 14.81 0.99 -0.69
C LYS A 91 14.79 0.52 0.76
N GLU A 92 14.67 1.47 1.67
CA GLU A 92 14.60 1.19 3.09
C GLU A 92 13.31 0.43 3.44
N VAL A 93 13.43 -0.60 4.25
CA VAL A 93 12.29 -1.36 4.79
C VAL A 93 12.37 -1.31 6.31
N VAL A 94 11.31 -0.79 6.91
CA VAL A 94 11.19 -0.62 8.36
C VAL A 94 11.36 -1.96 9.09
N ARG A 95 12.30 -1.97 10.02
CA ARG A 95 12.64 -3.11 10.86
C ARG A 95 13.05 -2.66 12.24
N TYR A 96 12.60 -3.40 13.25
CA TYR A 96 12.93 -3.17 14.65
C TYR A 96 13.58 -4.40 15.26
N LYS A 97 14.71 -4.18 15.94
CA LYS A 97 15.40 -5.20 16.73
C LYS A 97 15.51 -4.69 18.16
N LYS A 98 14.90 -5.42 19.12
CA LYS A 98 14.81 -4.98 20.53
C LYS A 98 14.31 -3.54 20.67
N LEU A 99 13.28 -3.18 19.90
CA LEU A 99 12.68 -1.82 19.83
C LEU A 99 13.60 -0.73 19.26
N VAL A 100 14.75 -1.11 18.69
CA VAL A 100 15.65 -0.17 18.00
C VAL A 100 15.41 -0.28 16.51
N TYR A 101 15.22 0.87 15.87
CA TYR A 101 15.14 0.97 14.41
C TYR A 101 16.44 0.48 13.77
N MET A 102 16.33 -0.54 12.93
CA MET A 102 17.45 -1.19 12.25
C MET A 102 16.98 -1.58 10.85
N PRO A 103 16.93 -0.64 9.90
CA PRO A 103 16.37 -0.88 8.59
C PRO A 103 17.15 -1.94 7.82
N VAL A 104 16.44 -2.62 6.94
CA VAL A 104 17.04 -3.43 5.88
C VAL A 104 16.74 -2.79 4.54
N TYR A 105 17.52 -3.10 3.51
CA TYR A 105 17.44 -2.47 2.21
C TYR A 105 16.99 -3.48 1.17
N ARG A 106 15.85 -3.22 0.55
CA ARG A 106 15.29 -4.03 -0.53
C ARG A 106 15.81 -3.55 -1.88
N VAL A 107 16.38 -4.48 -2.65
CA VAL A 107 16.77 -4.23 -4.04
C VAL A 107 16.07 -5.23 -4.93
N VAL A 108 15.58 -4.74 -6.06
CA VAL A 108 14.99 -5.55 -7.13
C VAL A 108 15.97 -5.57 -8.30
N THR A 109 16.29 -6.77 -8.79
CA THR A 109 17.20 -6.97 -9.93
C THR A 109 16.63 -7.96 -10.93
N TYR A 110 17.09 -7.88 -12.18
CA TYR A 110 16.80 -8.93 -13.17
C TYR A 110 17.41 -10.27 -12.73
N THR A 111 16.69 -11.35 -12.99
CA THR A 111 17.21 -12.72 -12.79
C THR A 111 18.20 -13.10 -13.91
N ASP A 112 18.93 -14.20 -13.71
CA ASP A 112 19.77 -14.84 -14.72
C ASP A 112 18.99 -15.74 -15.68
N HIS A 113 17.68 -15.87 -15.48
CA HIS A 113 16.76 -16.69 -16.28
C HIS A 113 15.85 -15.86 -17.18
N ASP A 114 16.24 -14.63 -17.46
CA ASP A 114 15.57 -13.72 -18.38
C ASP A 114 15.41 -14.33 -19.78
N LYS A 115 14.16 -14.45 -20.26
CA LYS A 115 13.83 -15.15 -21.50
C LYS A 115 14.33 -14.46 -22.77
N ILE A 116 14.59 -13.15 -22.71
CA ILE A 116 15.00 -12.36 -23.87
C ILE A 116 16.49 -12.00 -23.78
N PHE A 117 16.98 -11.66 -22.59
CA PHE A 117 18.33 -11.12 -22.40
C PHE A 117 19.29 -12.08 -21.69
N GLY A 118 18.81 -13.24 -21.22
CA GLY A 118 19.60 -14.20 -20.45
C GLY A 118 20.32 -13.55 -19.27
N ASP A 119 21.58 -13.90 -19.08
CA ASP A 119 22.42 -13.40 -17.98
C ASP A 119 22.96 -11.98 -18.19
N THR A 120 22.80 -11.38 -19.38
CA THR A 120 23.42 -10.08 -19.72
C THR A 120 22.94 -8.91 -18.85
N ARG A 121 21.79 -9.07 -18.19
CA ARG A 121 21.21 -8.11 -17.26
C ARG A 121 21.09 -8.62 -15.83
N ALA A 122 21.46 -9.87 -15.57
CA ALA A 122 21.37 -10.46 -14.24
C ALA A 122 22.04 -9.57 -13.19
N GLY A 123 21.37 -9.36 -12.06
CA GLY A 123 21.85 -8.51 -10.97
C GLY A 123 21.83 -6.99 -11.26
N LYS A 124 21.37 -6.54 -12.43
CA LYS A 124 21.14 -5.11 -12.69
C LYS A 124 19.77 -4.70 -12.16
N VAL A 125 19.71 -3.50 -11.60
CA VAL A 125 18.45 -2.87 -11.18
C VAL A 125 17.69 -2.39 -12.43
N PRO A 126 16.38 -2.63 -12.56
CA PRO A 126 15.60 -2.09 -13.66
C PRO A 126 15.38 -0.59 -13.48
N PHE A 127 15.52 0.18 -14.57
CA PHE A 127 15.37 1.65 -14.55
C PHE A 127 14.05 2.12 -13.92
N ILE A 128 12.95 1.40 -14.16
CA ILE A 128 11.64 1.71 -13.58
C ILE A 128 11.60 1.61 -12.04
N TYR A 129 12.51 0.85 -11.42
CA TYR A 129 12.63 0.74 -9.96
C TYR A 129 13.57 1.80 -9.35
N GLU A 130 14.46 2.38 -10.17
CA GLU A 130 15.43 3.37 -9.70
C GLU A 130 14.74 4.65 -9.21
N ALA A 131 15.38 5.35 -8.26
CA ALA A 131 15.02 6.70 -7.81
C ALA A 131 13.53 6.92 -7.47
N ASP A 132 12.84 5.86 -7.04
CA ASP A 132 11.42 5.89 -6.67
C ASP A 132 10.51 6.41 -7.79
N HIS A 133 10.83 6.06 -9.05
CA HIS A 133 10.05 6.43 -10.24
C HIS A 133 8.56 6.05 -10.21
N GLN A 134 8.12 5.25 -9.23
CA GLN A 134 6.72 4.91 -8.97
C GLN A 134 5.87 6.08 -8.44
N ASP A 135 6.49 7.06 -7.76
CA ASP A 135 5.85 8.32 -7.37
C ASP A 135 5.89 9.25 -8.58
N VAL A 136 4.74 9.45 -9.22
CA VAL A 136 4.64 10.16 -10.50
C VAL A 136 3.80 11.41 -10.40
N MET A 137 4.13 12.39 -11.25
CA MET A 137 3.28 13.57 -11.42
C MET A 137 2.12 13.27 -12.38
N LEU A 138 0.90 13.42 -11.87
CA LEU A 138 -0.35 13.35 -12.62
C LEU A 138 -0.61 14.63 -13.43
N PRO A 139 -1.49 14.62 -14.47
CA PRO A 139 -1.74 15.77 -15.34
C PRO A 139 -2.22 17.04 -14.61
N GLU A 140 -2.93 16.87 -13.49
CA GLU A 140 -3.44 17.93 -12.62
C GLU A 140 -2.39 18.49 -11.65
N GLY A 141 -1.17 17.94 -11.66
CA GLY A 141 -0.05 18.37 -10.81
C GLY A 141 0.00 17.71 -9.44
N HIS A 142 -0.87 16.73 -9.19
CA HIS A 142 -0.82 15.90 -7.98
C HIS A 142 0.20 14.76 -8.15
N PHE A 143 0.76 14.29 -7.03
CA PHE A 143 1.67 13.14 -6.98
C PHE A 143 0.91 11.87 -6.55
N CYS A 144 1.31 10.72 -7.09
CA CYS A 144 0.65 9.42 -6.88
C CYS A 144 1.66 8.27 -7.01
N ASP A 145 1.68 7.35 -6.05
CA ASP A 145 2.44 6.12 -6.15
C ASP A 145 1.60 5.11 -6.95
N VAL A 146 1.97 4.94 -8.22
CA VAL A 146 1.28 4.01 -9.12
C VAL A 146 1.60 2.55 -8.78
N ALA A 147 2.71 2.29 -8.08
CA ALA A 147 2.98 0.96 -7.54
C ALA A 147 2.02 0.59 -6.40
N HIS A 148 1.59 1.54 -5.56
CA HIS A 148 0.46 1.36 -4.62
C HIS A 148 -0.85 1.06 -5.35
N THR A 149 -1.11 1.77 -6.46
CA THR A 149 -2.27 1.47 -7.32
C THR A 149 -2.23 0.01 -7.81
N LEU A 150 -1.10 -0.43 -8.38
CA LEU A 150 -0.91 -1.81 -8.85
C LEU A 150 -1.03 -2.83 -7.71
N ALA A 151 -0.55 -2.50 -6.52
CA ALA A 151 -0.66 -3.33 -5.33
C ALA A 151 -2.12 -3.57 -4.94
N GLY A 152 -2.92 -2.50 -4.86
CA GLY A 152 -4.35 -2.57 -4.60
C GLY A 152 -5.10 -3.37 -5.66
N LEU A 153 -4.81 -3.15 -6.95
CA LEU A 153 -5.43 -3.90 -8.04
C LEU A 153 -5.13 -5.41 -7.97
N ASP A 154 -3.90 -5.80 -7.64
CA ASP A 154 -3.54 -7.20 -7.46
C ASP A 154 -4.29 -7.81 -6.27
N ALA A 155 -4.37 -7.09 -5.14
CA ALA A 155 -5.13 -7.54 -3.98
C ALA A 155 -6.62 -7.75 -4.31
N ILE A 156 -7.23 -6.86 -5.10
CA ILE A 156 -8.62 -6.99 -5.56
C ILE A 156 -8.81 -8.21 -6.47
N ASN A 157 -7.81 -8.56 -7.28
CA ASN A 157 -7.82 -9.75 -8.12
C ASN A 157 -7.69 -11.07 -7.33
N TYR A 158 -7.17 -11.00 -6.11
CA TYR A 158 -6.97 -12.14 -5.21
C TYR A 158 -7.48 -11.84 -3.79
N LYS A 159 -8.75 -11.45 -3.69
CA LYS A 159 -9.38 -11.13 -2.39
C LYS A 159 -9.29 -12.30 -1.43
N GLN A 160 -8.88 -12.00 -0.21
CA GLN A 160 -8.81 -12.96 0.88
C GLN A 160 -8.87 -12.25 2.23
N VAL A 161 -9.21 -13.00 3.27
CA VAL A 161 -9.04 -12.57 4.67
C VAL A 161 -7.56 -12.68 5.03
N VAL A 162 -7.02 -11.67 5.71
CA VAL A 162 -5.66 -11.73 6.28
C VAL A 162 -5.75 -12.30 7.69
N SER A 163 -5.08 -13.43 7.92
CA SER A 163 -5.10 -14.16 9.18
C SER A 163 -3.84 -15.01 9.32
N PRO A 164 -3.36 -15.27 10.56
CA PRO A 164 -2.22 -16.17 10.80
C PRO A 164 -2.57 -17.64 10.51
N LEU A 165 -3.84 -17.94 10.24
CA LEU A 165 -4.28 -19.31 9.99
C LEU A 165 -3.96 -19.74 8.55
N PRO A 166 -3.50 -20.98 8.35
CA PRO A 166 -3.44 -21.57 7.03
C PRO A 166 -4.85 -21.79 6.47
N SER A 167 -4.98 -21.89 5.15
CA SER A 167 -6.29 -21.94 4.47
C SER A 167 -7.23 -23.04 4.98
N PHE A 168 -6.69 -24.21 5.38
CA PHE A 168 -7.48 -25.33 5.91
C PHE A 168 -8.06 -25.08 7.32
N LEU A 169 -7.60 -24.03 8.02
CA LEU A 169 -8.11 -23.60 9.33
C LEU A 169 -8.93 -22.30 9.25
N SER A 170 -9.25 -21.81 8.05
CA SER A 170 -9.98 -20.54 7.85
C SER A 170 -11.33 -20.45 8.59
N PHE A 171 -11.97 -21.57 8.91
CA PHE A 171 -13.18 -21.59 9.73
C PHE A 171 -12.97 -21.08 11.17
N LEU A 172 -11.71 -21.03 11.65
CA LEU A 172 -11.34 -20.51 12.97
C LEU A 172 -11.00 -19.02 12.97
N THR A 173 -11.00 -18.36 11.80
CA THR A 173 -10.69 -16.92 11.66
C THR A 173 -11.40 -16.03 12.67
N PRO A 174 -12.70 -16.22 13.01
CA PRO A 174 -13.38 -15.39 14.01
C PRO A 174 -12.75 -15.39 15.42
N PHE A 175 -11.91 -16.37 15.74
CA PHE A 175 -11.29 -16.56 17.07
C PHE A 175 -9.83 -16.10 17.14
N VAL A 176 -9.28 -15.55 16.06
CA VAL A 176 -7.90 -15.06 15.97
C VAL A 176 -7.88 -13.64 15.41
N PRO A 177 -6.77 -12.88 15.51
CA PRO A 177 -6.64 -11.63 14.79
C PRO A 177 -6.90 -11.84 13.30
N HIS A 178 -7.70 -10.98 12.68
CA HIS A 178 -7.95 -11.01 11.25
C HIS A 178 -8.37 -9.65 10.70
N VAL A 179 -8.06 -9.43 9.43
CA VAL A 179 -8.64 -8.35 8.63
C VAL A 179 -9.45 -8.96 7.51
N ASP A 180 -10.70 -8.54 7.37
CA ASP A 180 -11.66 -9.18 6.46
C ASP A 180 -11.29 -9.04 4.98
N SER A 181 -10.53 -7.99 4.64
CA SER A 181 -10.09 -7.68 3.29
C SER A 181 -8.58 -7.44 3.25
N ASN A 182 -7.84 -8.28 2.53
CA ASN A 182 -6.45 -8.00 2.20
C ASN A 182 -6.27 -6.73 1.37
N VAL A 183 -7.29 -6.31 0.62
CA VAL A 183 -7.24 -5.06 -0.15
C VAL A 183 -7.04 -3.88 0.79
N ASP A 184 -7.77 -3.83 1.91
CA ASP A 184 -7.60 -2.76 2.90
C ASP A 184 -6.17 -2.78 3.48
N VAL A 185 -5.64 -3.96 3.83
CA VAL A 185 -4.29 -4.11 4.41
C VAL A 185 -3.17 -3.77 3.42
N VAL A 186 -3.36 -4.05 2.14
CA VAL A 186 -2.39 -3.74 1.07
C VAL A 186 -2.42 -2.26 0.69
N THR A 187 -3.51 -1.57 1.03
CA THR A 187 -3.74 -0.15 0.71
C THR A 187 -3.87 0.65 2.01
N TRP A 188 -4.86 1.53 2.06
CA TRP A 188 -4.97 2.61 3.04
C TRP A 188 -4.95 2.18 4.51
N LEU A 189 -5.50 0.99 4.83
CA LEU A 189 -5.54 0.51 6.21
C LEU A 189 -4.17 -0.02 6.67
N GLY A 190 -3.37 -0.55 5.74
CA GLY A 190 -1.99 -0.97 6.00
C GLY A 190 -1.08 0.21 6.35
N ASP A 191 -1.19 1.28 5.57
CA ASP A 191 -0.41 2.51 5.73
C ASP A 191 -0.74 3.22 7.05
N ILE A 192 -2.03 3.38 7.36
CA ILE A 192 -2.47 3.90 8.67
C ILE A 192 -2.02 2.97 9.81
N ALA A 193 -2.02 1.65 9.58
CA ALA A 193 -1.54 0.68 10.57
C ALA A 193 -0.04 0.78 10.82
N SER A 194 0.76 1.14 9.81
CA SER A 194 2.19 1.45 9.93
C SER A 194 2.42 2.66 10.83
N SER A 195 1.71 3.77 10.60
CA SER A 195 1.80 4.94 11.50
C SER A 195 1.45 4.59 12.95
N SER A 196 0.43 3.75 13.14
CA SER A 196 0.02 3.28 14.47
C SER A 196 1.07 2.38 15.14
N ALA A 197 1.75 1.53 14.36
CA ALA A 197 2.84 0.70 14.85
C ALA A 197 4.04 1.55 15.28
N ASP A 198 4.40 2.56 14.50
CA ASP A 198 5.51 3.46 14.80
C ASP A 198 5.25 4.31 16.05
N PHE A 199 4.01 4.79 16.24
CA PHE A 199 3.61 5.42 17.51
C PHE A 199 3.82 4.51 18.72
N LEU A 200 3.55 3.22 18.58
CA LEU A 200 3.78 2.23 19.64
C LEU A 200 5.27 2.01 19.87
N PHE A 201 6.09 1.85 18.82
CA PHE A 201 7.53 1.67 18.98
C PHE A 201 8.17 2.88 19.65
N ASP A 202 7.80 4.09 19.27
CA ASP A 202 8.28 5.31 19.93
C ASP A 202 7.79 5.42 21.38
N TYR A 203 6.54 5.06 21.66
CA TYR A 203 6.03 5.01 23.02
C TYR A 203 6.85 4.06 23.90
N LEU A 204 7.17 2.86 23.40
CA LEU A 204 7.95 1.87 24.12
C LEU A 204 9.41 2.30 24.29
N LYS A 205 10.03 2.86 23.26
CA LYS A 205 11.40 3.40 23.28
C LYS A 205 11.55 4.55 24.27
N ASN A 206 10.53 5.39 24.39
CA ASN A 206 10.53 6.56 25.28
C ASN A 206 9.98 6.28 26.69
N ASN A 207 10.02 5.01 27.14
CA ASN A 207 9.56 4.58 28.47
C ASN A 207 8.10 4.97 28.77
N GLY A 208 7.21 4.80 27.79
CA GLY A 208 5.79 5.06 27.92
C GLY A 208 5.40 6.53 27.76
N LYS A 209 6.26 7.35 27.16
CA LYS A 209 5.93 8.73 26.79
C LYS A 209 5.40 8.76 25.37
N SER A 210 4.21 9.33 25.18
CA SER A 210 3.63 9.51 23.86
C SER A 210 4.48 10.43 22.98
N VAL A 211 4.44 10.14 21.68
CA VAL A 211 5.01 10.97 20.62
C VAL A 211 4.40 12.38 20.65
N ASN A 212 5.21 13.40 20.39
CA ASN A 212 4.72 14.77 20.32
C ASN A 212 3.93 14.99 19.01
N GLY A 213 3.22 16.12 18.88
CA GLY A 213 2.34 16.34 17.73
C GLY A 213 3.04 16.51 16.37
N ASN A 214 4.27 17.02 16.34
CA ASN A 214 5.01 17.22 15.09
C ASN A 214 5.62 15.90 14.61
N ASP A 215 6.30 15.19 15.50
CA ASP A 215 6.87 13.87 15.23
C ASP A 215 5.77 12.89 14.78
N ALA A 216 4.60 12.94 15.42
CA ALA A 216 3.46 12.10 15.03
C ALA A 216 2.92 12.45 13.62
N GLN A 217 2.98 13.72 13.21
CA GLN A 217 2.58 14.11 11.85
C GLN A 217 3.64 13.68 10.82
N GLU A 218 4.92 13.73 11.18
CA GLU A 218 6.01 13.26 10.32
C GLU A 218 5.87 11.77 10.01
N VAL A 219 5.59 10.96 11.02
CA VAL A 219 5.28 9.53 10.86
C VAL A 219 4.09 9.32 9.91
N ILE A 220 2.98 10.06 10.09
CA ILE A 220 1.83 9.97 9.17
C ILE A 220 2.22 10.34 7.74
N ASN A 221 3.03 11.39 7.56
CA ASN A 221 3.43 11.85 6.23
C ASN A 221 4.35 10.86 5.49
N VAL A 222 5.06 10.00 6.22
CA VAL A 222 5.96 8.98 5.67
C VAL A 222 5.22 7.67 5.45
N ASP A 223 4.50 7.17 6.46
CA ASP A 223 3.87 5.85 6.42
C ASP A 223 2.54 5.81 5.68
N ALA A 224 1.87 6.96 5.59
CA ALA A 224 0.57 7.13 4.93
C ALA A 224 0.62 8.44 4.13
N SER A 225 1.57 8.52 3.20
CA SER A 225 1.85 9.73 2.44
C SER A 225 0.67 10.14 1.55
N ALA A 226 0.67 11.37 1.06
CA ALA A 226 -0.40 11.83 0.16
C ALA A 226 -0.44 11.01 -1.14
N SER A 227 0.73 10.60 -1.63
CA SER A 227 0.88 9.94 -2.93
C SER A 227 0.49 8.47 -2.83
N ASP A 228 0.88 7.77 -1.77
CA ASP A 228 0.38 6.42 -1.45
C ASP A 228 -1.14 6.41 -1.27
N MET A 229 -1.69 7.33 -0.46
CA MET A 229 -3.13 7.42 -0.24
C MET A 229 -3.91 7.67 -1.53
N LEU A 230 -3.36 8.45 -2.47
CA LEU A 230 -3.99 8.66 -3.77
C LEU A 230 -3.94 7.40 -4.63
N GLY A 231 -2.79 6.71 -4.65
CA GLY A 231 -2.63 5.43 -5.36
C GLY A 231 -3.54 4.33 -4.82
N ASP A 232 -3.67 4.26 -3.49
CA ASP A 232 -4.61 3.39 -2.81
C ASP A 232 -6.04 3.62 -3.27
N MET A 233 -6.50 4.88 -3.28
CA MET A 233 -7.86 5.22 -3.73
C MET A 233 -8.05 4.90 -5.21
N ASP A 234 -7.07 5.24 -6.05
CA ASP A 234 -7.12 4.99 -7.48
C ASP A 234 -7.27 3.49 -7.79
N ALA A 235 -6.70 2.58 -6.98
CA ALA A 235 -6.90 1.14 -7.14
C ALA A 235 -8.38 0.73 -7.04
N TYR A 236 -9.13 1.28 -6.07
CA TYR A 236 -10.57 1.00 -5.92
C TYR A 236 -11.39 1.60 -7.04
N VAL A 237 -11.05 2.82 -7.47
CA VAL A 237 -11.77 3.54 -8.53
C VAL A 237 -11.58 2.84 -9.87
N ILE A 238 -10.35 2.44 -10.18
CA ILE A 238 -10.04 1.65 -11.37
C ILE A 238 -10.80 0.31 -11.30
N ALA A 239 -10.70 -0.44 -10.20
CA ALA A 239 -11.39 -1.72 -10.09
C ALA A 239 -12.93 -1.60 -10.14
N HIS A 240 -13.49 -0.42 -9.83
CA HIS A 240 -14.91 -0.14 -9.95
C HIS A 240 -15.35 0.06 -11.41
N HIS A 241 -14.47 0.64 -12.25
CA HIS A 241 -14.81 1.03 -13.62
C HIS A 241 -14.26 0.09 -14.71
N TYR A 242 -13.27 -0.74 -14.41
CA TYR A 242 -12.60 -1.61 -15.38
C TYR A 242 -12.64 -3.10 -14.99
N GLU A 243 -12.66 -3.98 -15.99
CA GLU A 243 -12.54 -5.42 -15.81
C GLU A 243 -11.06 -5.83 -15.61
N ILE A 244 -10.57 -5.72 -14.36
CA ILE A 244 -9.16 -5.98 -14.03
C ILE A 244 -8.82 -7.47 -13.87
N GLY A 245 -9.85 -8.33 -13.81
CA GLY A 245 -9.73 -9.77 -13.55
C GLY A 245 -9.66 -10.66 -14.79
N SER A 246 -9.64 -10.05 -15.98
CA SER A 246 -9.71 -10.78 -17.25
C SER A 246 -8.39 -11.48 -17.61
N SER A 247 -8.50 -12.67 -18.22
CA SER A 247 -7.38 -13.40 -18.82
C SER A 247 -7.16 -13.06 -20.30
N ASN A 248 -8.05 -12.26 -20.89
CA ASN A 248 -7.98 -11.77 -22.27
C ASN A 248 -8.66 -10.40 -22.38
N GLY A 249 -8.26 -9.47 -21.52
CA GLY A 249 -8.78 -8.11 -21.43
C GLY A 249 -7.89 -7.09 -22.13
N MET A 250 -8.00 -5.85 -21.65
CA MET A 250 -7.12 -4.76 -22.05
C MET A 250 -5.73 -4.97 -21.45
N ARG A 251 -4.72 -4.44 -22.13
CA ARG A 251 -3.40 -4.32 -21.51
C ARG A 251 -3.48 -3.46 -20.24
N CYS A 252 -2.69 -3.78 -19.23
CA CYS A 252 -2.65 -2.98 -18.00
C CYS A 252 -2.24 -1.53 -18.32
N THR A 253 -1.28 -1.34 -19.24
CA THR A 253 -0.88 0.01 -19.66
C THR A 253 -1.95 0.78 -20.43
N GLU A 254 -2.80 0.11 -21.20
CA GLU A 254 -3.95 0.74 -21.87
C GLU A 254 -5.01 1.18 -20.85
N LEU A 255 -5.27 0.34 -19.85
CA LEU A 255 -6.17 0.67 -18.74
C LEU A 255 -5.66 1.88 -17.94
N LEU A 256 -4.37 1.91 -17.57
CA LEU A 256 -3.79 3.04 -16.84
C LEU A 256 -3.76 4.31 -17.71
N THR A 257 -3.53 4.17 -19.01
CA THR A 257 -3.60 5.29 -19.97
C THR A 257 -5.02 5.87 -19.99
N ASP A 258 -6.06 5.03 -20.15
CA ASP A 258 -7.44 5.53 -20.15
C ASP A 258 -7.79 6.19 -18.81
N TYR A 259 -7.42 5.57 -17.69
CA TYR A 259 -7.73 6.13 -16.36
C TYR A 259 -7.04 7.48 -16.10
N TYR A 260 -5.73 7.57 -16.31
CA TYR A 260 -4.95 8.75 -15.95
C TYR A 260 -4.96 9.85 -17.01
N LEU A 261 -5.06 9.48 -18.29
CA LEU A 261 -4.90 10.42 -19.41
C LEU A 261 -6.18 10.58 -20.24
N GLY A 262 -7.15 9.67 -20.07
CA GLY A 262 -8.45 9.75 -20.74
C GLY A 262 -9.41 10.76 -20.10
N ASP A 263 -10.38 11.20 -20.89
CA ASP A 263 -11.47 12.09 -20.47
C ASP A 263 -12.73 11.27 -20.11
N ASN A 264 -12.58 10.30 -19.20
CA ASN A 264 -13.66 9.41 -18.76
C ASN A 264 -14.42 9.92 -17.52
N GLY A 265 -13.92 10.97 -16.87
CA GLY A 265 -14.50 11.55 -15.66
C GLY A 265 -14.39 10.69 -14.40
N TYR A 266 -13.70 9.54 -14.43
CA TYR A 266 -13.54 8.66 -13.27
C TYR A 266 -12.69 9.33 -12.18
N ARG A 267 -11.57 9.94 -12.57
CA ARG A 267 -10.68 10.67 -11.66
C ARG A 267 -11.32 11.90 -11.02
N ALA A 268 -12.23 12.55 -11.74
CA ALA A 268 -13.01 13.66 -11.20
C ALA A 268 -13.99 13.20 -10.12
N ARG A 269 -14.35 11.90 -10.07
CA ARG A 269 -15.24 11.31 -9.07
C ARG A 269 -14.55 10.31 -8.13
N ARG A 270 -13.23 10.41 -7.99
CA ARG A 270 -12.45 9.36 -7.32
C ARG A 270 -12.78 9.23 -5.84
N PHE A 271 -13.01 10.34 -5.14
CA PHE A 271 -13.26 10.30 -3.69
C PHE A 271 -14.68 9.79 -3.41
N SER A 272 -15.68 10.22 -4.19
CA SER A 272 -17.05 9.71 -4.06
C SER A 272 -17.14 8.22 -4.41
N THR A 273 -16.45 7.79 -5.46
CA THR A 273 -16.36 6.38 -5.84
C THR A 273 -15.66 5.56 -4.76
N PHE A 274 -14.48 5.99 -4.29
CA PHE A 274 -13.74 5.33 -3.21
C PHE A 274 -14.59 5.19 -1.94
N CYS A 275 -15.20 6.29 -1.47
CA CYS A 275 -16.07 6.27 -0.29
C CYS A 275 -17.24 5.30 -0.45
N SER A 276 -17.87 5.24 -1.63
CA SER A 276 -18.94 4.29 -1.90
C SER A 276 -18.44 2.84 -1.87
N VAL A 277 -17.28 2.55 -2.46
CA VAL A 277 -16.76 1.17 -2.56
C VAL A 277 -16.29 0.66 -1.20
N MET A 278 -15.75 1.53 -0.33
CA MET A 278 -15.37 1.19 1.05
C MET A 278 -16.54 1.19 2.04
N GLY A 279 -17.77 1.32 1.55
CA GLY A 279 -18.99 1.16 2.34
C GLY A 279 -19.41 2.38 3.16
N LEU A 280 -18.95 3.60 2.83
CA LEU A 280 -19.52 4.83 3.38
C LEU A 280 -20.79 5.20 2.63
N GLU A 281 -21.87 5.50 3.37
CA GLU A 281 -23.20 5.62 2.79
C GLU A 281 -23.83 7.01 2.99
N LYS A 282 -24.60 7.45 1.99
CA LYS A 282 -25.51 8.61 2.07
C LYS A 282 -24.82 9.88 2.57
N TRP A 283 -23.78 10.31 1.85
CA TRP A 283 -23.15 11.61 2.07
C TRP A 283 -24.16 12.75 1.93
N ASN A 284 -24.26 13.62 2.95
CA ASN A 284 -25.17 14.77 2.94
C ASN A 284 -24.47 16.13 2.74
N GLY A 285 -23.18 16.13 2.39
CA GLY A 285 -22.34 17.33 2.32
C GLY A 285 -21.57 17.65 3.60
N ARG A 286 -21.80 16.89 4.69
CA ARG A 286 -21.09 17.07 5.97
C ARG A 286 -20.73 15.76 6.66
N GLU A 287 -21.62 14.77 6.62
CA GLU A 287 -21.44 13.47 7.26
C GLU A 287 -22.04 12.34 6.41
N PHE A 288 -21.53 11.13 6.62
CA PHE A 288 -22.16 9.90 6.14
C PHE A 288 -23.18 9.39 7.16
N ALA A 289 -24.24 8.72 6.68
CA ALA A 289 -25.28 8.22 7.56
C ALA A 289 -24.79 7.09 8.49
N ASN A 290 -23.72 6.38 8.09
CA ASN A 290 -23.18 5.22 8.79
C ASN A 290 -21.80 5.44 9.43
N GLU A 291 -21.32 6.68 9.60
CA GLU A 291 -19.95 6.96 10.11
C GLU A 291 -19.62 6.21 11.41
N LYS A 292 -20.55 6.14 12.36
CA LYS A 292 -20.33 5.44 13.64
C LYS A 292 -20.12 3.93 13.46
N GLN A 293 -20.88 3.32 12.56
CA GLN A 293 -20.78 1.88 12.27
C GLN A 293 -19.49 1.60 11.52
N TRP A 294 -19.17 2.45 10.54
CA TRP A 294 -17.93 2.38 9.77
C TRP A 294 -16.70 2.49 10.67
N LEU A 295 -16.65 3.50 11.55
CA LEU A 295 -15.56 3.68 12.52
C LEU A 295 -15.45 2.50 13.48
N ALA A 296 -16.57 1.99 14.02
CA ALA A 296 -16.54 0.83 14.92
C ALA A 296 -16.02 -0.43 14.23
N TYR A 297 -16.41 -0.65 12.97
CA TYR A 297 -15.92 -1.75 12.16
C TYR A 297 -14.42 -1.61 11.92
N TYR A 298 -13.98 -0.49 11.35
CA TYR A 298 -12.58 -0.27 10.99
C TYR A 298 -11.66 -0.09 12.18
N ARG A 299 -12.16 0.28 13.37
CA ARG A 299 -11.33 0.27 14.59
C ARG A 299 -10.81 -1.13 14.91
N LYS A 300 -11.65 -2.16 14.75
CA LYS A 300 -11.22 -3.56 14.93
C LYS A 300 -10.25 -3.97 13.82
N GLN A 301 -10.57 -3.66 12.57
CA GLN A 301 -9.72 -4.00 11.42
C GLN A 301 -8.34 -3.34 11.54
N LEU A 302 -8.29 -2.06 11.92
CA LEU A 302 -7.04 -1.31 12.09
C LEU A 302 -6.19 -1.91 13.21
N ARG A 303 -6.78 -2.25 14.36
CA ARG A 303 -6.05 -2.92 15.46
C ARG A 303 -5.39 -4.21 14.97
N ASP A 304 -6.14 -5.06 14.26
CA ASP A 304 -5.65 -6.35 13.79
C ASP A 304 -4.61 -6.17 12.67
N SER A 305 -4.80 -5.18 11.79
CA SER A 305 -3.79 -4.75 10.81
C SER A 305 -2.49 -4.30 11.50
N THR A 306 -2.58 -3.45 12.52
CA THR A 306 -1.40 -2.98 13.29
C THR A 306 -0.70 -4.14 14.01
N SER A 307 -1.44 -5.13 14.52
CA SER A 307 -0.83 -6.37 15.03
C SER A 307 -0.01 -7.08 13.95
N PHE A 308 -0.52 -7.19 12.72
CA PHE A 308 0.20 -7.81 11.61
C PHE A 308 1.41 -6.99 11.15
N VAL A 309 1.27 -5.67 11.01
CA VAL A 309 2.39 -4.78 10.67
C VAL A 309 3.48 -4.90 11.73
N THR A 310 3.12 -4.78 13.02
CA THR A 310 4.06 -4.92 14.15
C THR A 310 4.77 -6.27 14.13
N TYR A 311 4.06 -7.36 13.80
CA TYR A 311 4.68 -8.67 13.66
C TYR A 311 5.68 -8.70 12.50
N SER A 312 5.33 -8.09 11.38
CA SER A 312 6.15 -8.12 10.16
C SER A 312 7.44 -7.33 10.30
N VAL A 313 7.43 -6.21 11.03
CA VAL A 313 8.59 -5.31 11.19
C VAL A 313 9.49 -5.69 12.37
N ASN A 314 8.99 -6.46 13.34
CA ASN A 314 9.76 -6.84 14.51
C ASN A 314 10.63 -8.09 14.26
N GLU A 315 11.68 -8.25 15.06
CA GLU A 315 12.49 -9.47 15.03
C GLU A 315 11.64 -10.72 15.31
N LYS A 316 11.92 -11.83 14.62
CA LYS A 316 11.21 -13.11 14.79
C LYS A 316 11.63 -13.85 16.07
N THR A 317 11.60 -13.14 17.21
CA THR A 317 11.84 -13.68 18.55
C THR A 317 10.52 -13.86 19.31
N LEU A 318 10.55 -14.51 20.48
CA LEU A 318 9.36 -14.66 21.32
C LEU A 318 8.76 -13.28 21.70
N SER A 319 9.61 -12.30 22.02
CA SER A 319 9.17 -10.91 22.24
C SER A 319 8.53 -10.29 21.01
N GLY A 320 9.01 -10.65 19.82
CA GLY A 320 8.43 -10.24 18.54
C GLY A 320 7.01 -10.74 18.28
N VAL A 321 6.66 -11.91 18.84
CA VAL A 321 5.29 -12.46 18.76
C VAL A 321 4.40 -11.89 19.87
N LEU A 322 4.96 -11.68 21.07
CA LEU A 322 4.18 -11.20 22.21
C LEU A 322 3.63 -9.78 22.01
N LEU A 323 4.37 -8.90 21.34
CA LEU A 323 3.94 -7.52 21.14
C LEU A 323 2.65 -7.43 20.26
N PRO A 324 2.58 -8.05 19.08
CA PRO A 324 1.35 -8.19 18.30
C PRO A 324 0.15 -8.75 19.08
N LEU A 325 0.38 -9.77 19.92
CA LEU A 325 -0.67 -10.35 20.75
C LEU A 325 -1.18 -9.36 21.80
N LYS A 326 -0.29 -8.59 22.43
CA LYS A 326 -0.68 -7.53 23.37
C LYS A 326 -1.52 -6.44 22.72
N ILE A 327 -1.22 -6.08 21.46
CA ILE A 327 -2.05 -5.16 20.67
C ILE A 327 -3.46 -5.75 20.49
N TRP A 328 -3.56 -7.01 20.06
CA TRP A 328 -4.84 -7.69 19.87
C TRP A 328 -5.67 -7.77 21.16
N PHE A 329 -5.01 -7.96 22.30
CA PHE A 329 -5.62 -7.94 23.64
C PHE A 329 -5.80 -6.54 24.25
N HIS A 330 -5.66 -5.45 23.48
CA HIS A 330 -5.92 -4.06 23.90
C HIS A 330 -4.95 -3.44 24.93
N TRP A 331 -3.71 -3.93 25.04
CA TRP A 331 -2.80 -3.41 26.08
C TRP A 331 -2.23 -2.02 25.76
N TYR A 332 -2.35 -1.57 24.51
CA TYR A 332 -1.69 -0.37 24.01
C TYR A 332 -2.64 0.58 23.25
N ASP A 333 -3.95 0.48 23.45
CA ASP A 333 -4.96 1.29 22.73
C ASP A 333 -4.64 2.80 22.77
N ASP A 334 -4.18 3.30 23.92
CA ASP A 334 -3.79 4.71 24.09
C ASP A 334 -2.52 5.09 23.30
N ALA A 335 -1.59 4.17 23.10
CA ALA A 335 -0.35 4.43 22.35
C ALA A 335 -0.58 4.34 20.84
N LEU A 336 -1.43 3.40 20.41
CA LEU A 336 -1.73 3.12 19.00
C LEU A 336 -2.54 4.24 18.32
N LYS A 337 -3.34 5.00 19.08
CA LYS A 337 -4.15 6.12 18.56
C LYS A 337 -5.12 5.75 17.43
N LEU A 338 -5.64 4.51 17.42
CA LEU A 338 -6.51 3.97 16.37
C LEU A 338 -7.70 4.89 16.05
N ASP A 339 -8.45 5.32 17.06
CA ASP A 339 -9.64 6.16 16.89
C ASP A 339 -9.29 7.55 16.31
N LEU A 340 -8.14 8.10 16.68
CA LEU A 340 -7.65 9.38 16.17
C LEU A 340 -7.30 9.25 14.69
N LEU A 341 -6.52 8.24 14.32
CA LEU A 341 -6.08 7.99 12.95
C LEU A 341 -7.26 7.76 11.99
N LEU A 342 -8.23 6.93 12.38
CA LEU A 342 -9.45 6.73 11.58
C LEU A 342 -10.28 8.02 11.45
N THR A 343 -10.36 8.81 12.52
CA THR A 343 -11.11 10.08 12.49
C THR A 343 -10.46 11.09 11.56
N ILE A 344 -9.13 11.24 11.57
CA ILE A 344 -8.45 12.19 10.68
C ILE A 344 -8.51 11.75 9.21
N PHE A 345 -8.42 10.45 8.93
CA PHE A 345 -8.62 9.90 7.59
C PHE A 345 -10.04 10.16 7.08
N LEU A 346 -11.07 9.83 7.86
CA LEU A 346 -12.46 10.10 7.50
C LEU A 346 -12.72 11.60 7.28
N ASN A 347 -12.13 12.46 8.11
CA ASN A 347 -12.24 13.92 7.92
C ASN A 347 -11.54 14.38 6.64
N ALA A 348 -10.38 13.80 6.30
CA ALA A 348 -9.68 14.11 5.07
C ALA A 348 -10.47 13.66 3.83
N LEU A 349 -11.11 12.49 3.86
CA LEU A 349 -12.03 12.03 2.80
C LEU A 349 -13.18 13.00 2.61
N LYS A 350 -13.84 13.40 3.71
CA LYS A 350 -14.95 14.37 3.68
C LYS A 350 -14.52 15.71 3.11
N HIS A 351 -13.32 16.18 3.45
CA HIS A 351 -12.79 17.41 2.87
C HIS A 351 -12.60 17.29 1.36
N ASN A 352 -12.02 16.20 0.87
CA ASN A 352 -11.81 16.01 -0.56
C ASN A 352 -13.13 15.84 -1.34
N LEU A 353 -14.15 15.21 -0.73
CA LEU A 353 -15.50 15.14 -1.29
C LEU A 353 -16.16 16.51 -1.50
N THR A 354 -15.88 17.50 -0.66
CA THR A 354 -16.44 18.85 -0.87
C THR A 354 -15.68 19.63 -1.94
N LEU A 355 -14.47 19.20 -2.29
CA LEU A 355 -13.67 19.77 -3.38
C LEU A 355 -13.95 19.10 -4.73
N GLU A 356 -14.49 17.88 -4.72
CA GLU A 356 -14.98 17.17 -5.90
C GLU A 356 -16.10 17.98 -6.56
N LYS A 357 -15.95 18.33 -7.85
CA LYS A 357 -16.85 19.23 -8.59
C LYS A 357 -17.56 18.53 -9.73
#